data_AF-A0A6S6UGC4-F1
#
_entry.id   AF-A0A6S6UGC4-F1
#
_cell.length_a   1.000
_cell.length_b   1.000
_cell.length_c   1.000
_cell.angle_alpha   90.00
_cell.angle_beta   90.00
_cell.angle_gamma   90.00
#
_symmetry.space_group_name_H-M   'P 1'
#
loop_
_entity.id
_entity.type
_entity.pdbx_description
1 polymer ?
#
loop_
_entity_poly.entity_id
_entity_poly.type
_entity_poly.pdbx_seq_one_letter_code
_entity_poly.pdbx_strand_id
1 'polypeptide(L)' 'MRDADIGITIENATLSYHQAAAPTLQACSMHIPAQQWTCLLGRSGSGKTSLLRYLA' A
#
# COMPACT_ATOMS: atom_id res chain seq x y z
N MET A 1 -25.28 9.63 14.91
CA MET A 1 -24.10 8.74 15.07
C MET A 1 -23.23 9.03 13.86
N ARG A 2 -22.00 9.52 14.05
CA ARG A 2 -21.09 9.74 12.92
C ARG A 2 -20.64 8.36 12.44
N ASP A 3 -20.80 8.07 11.15
CA ASP A 3 -20.21 6.88 10.55
C ASP A 3 -18.73 6.83 10.90
N ALA A 4 -18.24 5.67 11.35
CA ALA A 4 -16.83 5.50 11.60
C ALA A 4 -16.10 5.60 10.27
N ASP A 5 -15.30 6.63 10.10
CA ASP A 5 -14.57 6.86 8.86
C ASP A 5 -13.57 5.71 8.62
N ILE A 6 -13.66 5.06 7.45
CA ILE A 6 -12.86 3.88 7.11
C ILE A 6 -11.50 4.32 6.53
N GLY A 7 -10.44 4.09 7.29
CA GLY A 7 -9.04 4.25 6.85
C GLY A 7 -8.41 2.89 6.49
N ILE A 8 -7.18 2.93 5.97
CA ILE A 8 -6.40 1.71 5.63
C ILE A 8 -5.11 1.71 6.44
N THR A 9 -4.84 0.60 7.12
CA THR A 9 -3.56 0.34 7.79
C THR A 9 -2.92 -0.89 7.18
N ILE A 10 -1.65 -0.76 6.81
CA ILE A 10 -0.78 -1.86 6.37
C ILE A 10 0.36 -1.95 7.37
N GLU A 11 0.62 -3.14 7.91
CA GLU A 11 1.69 -3.38 8.88
C GLU A 11 2.65 -4.46 8.38
N ASN A 12 3.92 -4.10 8.25
CA ASN A 12 5.04 -4.99 7.91
C ASN A 12 4.78 -5.90 6.69
N ALA A 13 4.03 -5.40 5.71
CA ALA A 13 3.63 -6.20 4.55
C ALA A 13 4.80 -6.43 3.60
N THR A 14 4.89 -7.64 3.07
CA THR A 14 5.84 -8.01 2.01
C THR A 14 5.05 -8.50 0.80
N LEU A 15 5.27 -7.88 -0.36
CA LEU A 15 4.55 -8.16 -1.59
C LEU A 15 5.52 -8.63 -2.67
N SER A 16 5.23 -9.80 -3.26
CA SER A 16 6.01 -10.38 -4.36
C SER A 16 5.06 -10.90 -5.43
N TYR A 17 5.41 -10.70 -6.71
CA TYR A 17 4.75 -11.41 -7.79
C TYR A 17 5.21 -12.88 -7.81
N HIS A 18 4.37 -13.75 -8.36
CA HIS A 18 4.72 -15.14 -8.57
C HIS A 18 6.04 -15.25 -9.36
N GLN A 19 6.96 -16.11 -8.90
CA GLN A 19 8.31 -16.30 -9.46
C GLN A 19 9.23 -15.07 -9.43
N ALA A 20 8.88 -13.98 -8.72
CA ALA A 20 9.81 -12.86 -8.55
C ALA A 20 11.03 -13.29 -7.71
N ALA A 21 12.23 -12.95 -8.16
CA ALA A 21 13.48 -13.26 -7.45
C ALA A 21 13.64 -12.46 -6.14
N ALA A 22 12.95 -11.32 -6.02
CA ALA A 22 12.94 -10.46 -4.85
C ALA A 22 11.56 -9.83 -4.64
N PRO A 23 11.21 -9.48 -3.40
CA PRO A 23 9.96 -8.77 -3.12
C PRO A 23 9.93 -7.40 -3.78
N THR A 24 8.76 -7.02 -4.29
CA THR A 24 8.51 -5.66 -4.81
C THR A 24 8.40 -4.64 -3.67
N LEU A 25 7.82 -5.06 -2.54
CA LEU A 25 7.77 -4.30 -1.29
C LEU A 25 8.21 -5.22 -0.17
N GLN A 26 9.08 -4.73 0.72
CA GLN A 26 9.60 -5.50 1.85
C GLN A 26 9.33 -4.73 3.14
N ALA A 27 8.69 -5.40 4.11
CA ALA A 27 8.36 -4.85 5.43
C ALA A 27 7.72 -3.44 5.36
N CYS A 28 6.78 -3.24 4.44
CA CYS A 28 6.12 -1.95 4.25
C CYS A 28 5.02 -1.75 5.29
N SER A 29 5.12 -0.64 6.04
CA SER A 29 4.08 -0.18 6.96
C SER A 29 3.59 1.20 6.52
N MET A 30 2.28 1.37 6.41
CA MET A 30 1.68 2.65 6.03
C MET A 30 0.26 2.81 6.59
N HIS A 31 -0.16 4.06 6.74
CA HIS A 31 -1.51 4.43 7.15
C HIS A 31 -2.08 5.44 6.14
N ILE A 32 -3.25 5.12 5.59
CA ILE A 32 -4.04 6.00 4.73
C ILE A 32 -5.23 6.48 5.55
N PRO A 33 -5.24 7.75 5.98
CA PRO A 33 -6.32 8.28 6.79
C PRO A 33 -7.63 8.34 5.99
N ALA A 34 -8.72 8.08 6.69
CA ALA A 34 -10.04 8.20 6.11
C ALA A 34 -10.33 9.66 5.71
N GLN A 35 -11.20 9.84 4.70
CA GLN A 35 -11.63 11.14 4.19
C GLN A 35 -10.49 12.05 3.68
N GLN A 36 -9.32 11.48 3.34
CA GLN A 36 -8.20 12.24 2.80
C GLN A 36 -7.75 11.75 1.44
N TRP A 37 -7.40 12.70 0.57
CA TRP A 37 -6.69 12.40 -0.67
C TRP A 37 -5.22 12.12 -0.36
N THR A 38 -4.81 10.86 -0.55
CA THR A 38 -3.42 10.43 -0.33
C THR A 38 -2.73 10.18 -1.66
N CYS A 39 -1.62 10.87 -1.90
CA CYS A 39 -0.82 10.69 -3.12
C CYS A 39 0.36 9.74 -2.86
N LEU A 40 0.48 8.69 -3.67
CA LEU A 40 1.63 7.76 -3.63
C LEU A 40 2.71 8.22 -4.61
N LEU A 41 3.85 8.67 -4.08
CA LEU A 41 4.98 9.17 -4.85
C LEU A 41 6.20 8.24 -4.76
N GLY A 42 7.09 8.32 -5.74
CA GLY A 42 8.33 7.56 -5.77
C GLY A 42 8.87 7.32 -7.17
N ARG A 43 10.13 6.86 -7.27
CA ARG A 43 10.81 6.55 -8.55
C ARG A 43 10.02 5.56 -9.41
N SER A 44 10.25 5.57 -10.73
CA SER A 44 9.69 4.51 -11.59
C SER A 44 10.15 3.13 -11.09
N GLY A 45 9.25 2.14 -11.13
CA GLY A 45 9.53 0.78 -10.63
C GLY A 45 9.50 0.61 -9.11
N SER A 46 9.23 1.65 -8.31
CA SER A 46 9.23 1.57 -6.84
C SER A 46 8.07 0.78 -6.20
N GLY A 47 7.24 0.09 -6.99
CA GLY A 47 6.13 -0.73 -6.45
C GLY A 47 4.80 -0.02 -6.19
N LYS A 48 4.62 1.26 -6.58
CA LYS A 48 3.36 2.01 -6.38
C LYS A 48 2.12 1.31 -6.96
N THR A 49 2.19 0.90 -8.23
CA THR A 49 1.08 0.18 -8.88
C THR A 49 0.85 -1.18 -8.24
N SER A 50 1.91 -1.85 -7.78
CA SER A 50 1.79 -3.14 -7.08
C SER A 50 1.11 -2.97 -5.73
N LEU A 51 1.42 -1.90 -4.99
CA LEU A 51 0.74 -1.55 -3.74
C LEU A 51 -0.75 -1.29 -3.97
N LEU A 52 -1.09 -0.50 -4.99
CA LEU A 52 -2.49 -0.22 -5.33
C LEU A 52 -3.28 -1.48 -5.71
N ARG A 53 -2.66 -2.42 -6.45
CA ARG A 53 -3.26 -3.73 -6.78
C ARG A 53 -3.39 -4.68 -5.59
N TYR A 54 -2.62 -4.46 -4.53
CA TYR A 54 -2.80 -5.22 -3.30
C TYR A 54 -4.00 -4.71 -2.50
N LEU A 55 -4.31 -3.41 -2.62
CA LEU A 55 -5.43 -2.78 -1.93
C LEU A 55 -6.80 -3.01 -2.61
N ALA A 56 -6.82 -3.26 -3.92
CA ALA A 56 -8.03 -3.47 -4.73
C ALA A 56 -7.77 -4.47 -5.85
#